data_AF-A0A3D2DL93-F1
#
_entry.id   AF-A0A3D2DL93-F1
#
_cell.length_a   1.000
_cell.length_b   1.000
_cell.length_c   1.000
_cell.angle_alpha   90.00
_cell.angle_beta   90.00
_cell.angle_gamma   90.00
#
_symmetry.space_group_name_H-M   'P 1'
#
loop_
_entity.id
_entity.type
_entity.pdbx_description
1 polymer ?
#
loop_
_entity_poly.entity_id
_entity_poly.type
_entity_poly.pdbx_seq_one_letter_code
_entity_poly.pdbx_strand_id
1 'polypeptide(L)'
;MTGRSKEETENITLLGNQKTKYPDDYAPEVLETFINKHQDNDYFVKFNCPEFTSLCPITGQPDFATITISYVPDIRMVESKS
;
A
#
# COMPACT_ATOMS: atom_id res chain seq x y z
N MET A 1 6.54 -19.58 11.47
CA MET A 1 6.30 -18.18 11.06
C MET A 1 5.41 -17.53 12.10
N THR A 2 5.92 -16.58 12.86
CA THR A 2 5.14 -15.84 13.88
C THR A 2 4.26 -14.82 13.16
N GLY A 3 2.94 -15.03 13.18
CA GLY A 3 1.97 -14.06 12.67
C GLY A 3 1.98 -12.76 13.48
N ARG A 4 1.33 -11.70 12.95
CA ARG A 4 1.05 -10.47 13.70
C ARG A 4 -0.10 -10.71 14.67
N SER A 5 -0.03 -10.16 15.88
CA SER A 5 -1.16 -10.19 16.82
C SER A 5 -2.26 -9.25 16.34
N LYS A 6 -3.50 -9.44 16.84
CA LYS A 6 -4.62 -8.55 16.48
C LYS A 6 -4.37 -7.09 16.87
N GLU A 7 -3.73 -6.89 18.02
CA GLU A 7 -3.33 -5.57 18.55
C GLU A 7 -2.37 -4.84 17.60
N GLU A 8 -1.44 -5.55 16.96
CA GLU A 8 -0.49 -4.98 15.99
C GLU A 8 -1.14 -4.59 14.65
N THR A 9 -2.36 -5.05 14.40
CA THR A 9 -3.15 -4.78 13.18
C THR A 9 -4.35 -3.88 13.43
N GLU A 10 -4.56 -3.38 14.66
CA GLU A 10 -5.74 -2.59 15.02
C GLU A 10 -5.93 -1.33 14.16
N ASN A 11 -4.84 -0.78 13.61
CA ASN A 11 -4.87 0.41 12.76
C ASN A 11 -5.05 0.10 11.27
N ILE A 12 -5.21 -1.18 10.88
CA ILE A 12 -5.44 -1.60 9.51
C ILE A 12 -6.93 -1.93 9.37
N THR A 13 -7.68 -1.06 8.73
CA THR A 13 -9.14 -1.16 8.59
C THR A 13 -9.56 -1.72 7.24
N LEU A 14 -8.68 -1.66 6.24
CA LEU A 14 -8.99 -2.11 4.88
C LEU A 14 -8.75 -3.62 4.73
N LEU A 15 -7.72 -4.18 5.35
CA LEU A 15 -7.37 -5.59 5.21
C LEU A 15 -8.48 -6.51 5.74
N GLY A 16 -9.00 -7.41 4.89
CA GLY A 16 -10.08 -8.34 5.24
C GLY A 16 -11.49 -7.73 5.33
N ASN A 17 -11.64 -6.42 5.12
CA ASN A 17 -12.93 -5.74 5.17
C ASN A 17 -13.74 -5.92 3.86
N GLN A 18 -14.96 -6.46 3.98
CA GLN A 18 -15.87 -6.70 2.85
C GLN A 18 -16.64 -5.44 2.40
N LYS A 19 -16.57 -4.33 3.14
CA LYS A 19 -17.23 -3.06 2.80
C LYS A 19 -16.24 -1.95 2.44
N THR A 20 -15.12 -2.33 1.81
CA THR A 20 -14.12 -1.36 1.34
C THR A 20 -14.72 -0.50 0.23
N LYS A 21 -14.64 0.83 0.36
CA LYS A 21 -14.97 1.75 -0.74
C LYS A 21 -13.74 1.93 -1.61
N TYR A 22 -13.90 1.82 -2.93
CA TYR A 22 -12.83 2.07 -3.89
C TYR A 22 -13.10 3.42 -4.56
N PRO A 23 -12.43 4.50 -4.12
CA PRO A 23 -12.50 5.77 -4.82
C PRO A 23 -11.88 5.63 -6.21
N ASP A 24 -12.49 6.32 -7.18
CA ASP A 24 -12.04 6.41 -8.58
C ASP A 24 -11.29 7.72 -8.89
N ASP A 25 -11.11 8.57 -7.87
CA ASP A 25 -10.29 9.78 -7.88
C ASP A 25 -9.15 9.67 -6.86
N TYR A 26 -8.22 10.62 -6.86
CA TYR A 26 -7.05 10.65 -5.99
C TYR A 26 -7.45 10.68 -4.50
N ALA A 27 -7.11 9.61 -3.77
CA ALA A 27 -7.48 9.41 -2.37
C ALA A 27 -6.27 8.93 -1.53
N PRO A 28 -5.33 9.82 -1.16
CA PRO A 28 -4.15 9.46 -0.37
C PRO A 28 -4.50 8.99 1.06
N GLU A 29 -5.69 9.33 1.57
CA GLU A 29 -6.19 8.92 2.88
C GLU A 29 -6.45 7.41 3.01
N VAL A 30 -6.45 6.67 1.90
CA VAL A 30 -6.63 5.21 1.90
C VAL A 30 -5.38 4.50 2.43
N LEU A 31 -4.20 5.13 2.34
CA LEU A 31 -2.93 4.52 2.75
C LEU A 31 -2.90 4.19 4.24
N GLU A 32 -2.69 2.92 4.55
CA GLU A 32 -2.55 2.42 5.91
C GLU A 32 -1.11 1.99 6.17
N THR A 33 -0.66 2.13 7.43
CA THR A 33 0.69 1.74 7.82
C THR A 33 0.67 0.93 9.11
N PHE A 34 1.68 0.07 9.27
CA PHE A 34 1.90 -0.71 10.47
C PHE A 34 3.35 -0.60 10.94
N ILE A 35 3.58 -0.96 12.21
CA ILE A 35 4.93 -0.93 12.79
C ILE A 35 5.80 -2.04 12.20
N ASN A 36 7.01 -1.66 11.80
CA ASN A 36 8.06 -2.57 11.36
C ASN A 36 8.54 -3.41 12.57
N LYS A 37 8.58 -4.74 12.42
CA LYS A 37 9.06 -5.66 13.47
C LYS A 37 10.58 -5.79 13.52
N HIS A 38 11.25 -5.38 12.46
CA HIS A 38 12.69 -5.54 12.27
C HIS A 38 13.34 -4.18 12.04
N GLN A 39 13.15 -3.24 12.97
CA GLN A 39 13.69 -1.88 12.88
C GLN A 39 15.22 -1.84 12.95
N ASP A 40 15.84 -2.85 13.57
CA ASP A 40 17.30 -2.94 13.68
C ASP A 40 17.99 -3.41 12.39
N ASN A 41 17.23 -3.78 11.35
CA ASN A 41 17.76 -4.29 10.09
C ASN A 41 17.32 -3.43 8.92
N ASP A 42 18.27 -3.03 8.09
CA ASP A 42 17.97 -2.47 6.78
C ASP A 42 17.61 -3.60 5.82
N TYR A 43 16.39 -3.58 5.27
CA TYR A 43 15.96 -4.49 4.24
C TYR A 43 15.13 -3.77 3.17
N PHE A 44 15.19 -4.28 1.94
CA PHE A 44 14.39 -3.74 0.86
C PHE A 44 13.00 -4.37 0.81
N VAL A 45 11.99 -3.51 0.77
CA VAL A 45 10.62 -3.88 0.40
C VAL A 45 10.38 -3.38 -1.02
N LYS A 46 9.88 -4.27 -1.88
CA LYS A 46 9.60 -3.95 -3.28
C LYS A 46 8.15 -4.29 -3.62
N PHE A 47 7.39 -3.29 -4.04
CA PHE A 47 6.08 -3.44 -4.65
C PHE A 47 6.21 -3.43 -6.17
N ASN A 48 5.65 -4.46 -6.81
CA ASN A 48 5.47 -4.50 -8.25
C ASN A 48 3.97 -4.30 -8.50
N CYS A 49 3.60 -3.18 -9.08
CA CYS A 49 2.21 -2.83 -9.39
C CYS A 49 2.05 -2.82 -10.92
N PRO A 50 1.85 -3.99 -11.56
CA PRO A 50 1.68 -4.08 -13.02
C PRO A 50 0.31 -3.60 -13.52
N GLU A 51 -0.64 -3.39 -12.61
CA GLU A 51 -2.04 -3.04 -12.89
C GLU A 51 -2.32 -1.53 -12.72
N PHE A 52 -1.29 -0.68 -12.75
CA PHE A 52 -1.49 0.76 -12.60
C PHE A 52 -2.09 1.38 -13.88
N THR A 53 -3.15 2.16 -13.69
CA THR A 53 -3.80 2.93 -14.76
C THR A 53 -4.20 4.32 -14.28
N SER A 54 -4.18 5.30 -15.17
CA SER A 54 -4.58 6.68 -14.90
C SER A 54 -5.07 7.37 -16.18
N LEU A 55 -5.67 8.55 -16.09
CA LEU A 55 -6.13 9.31 -17.25
C LEU A 55 -5.11 10.37 -17.68
N CYS A 56 -4.86 10.47 -18.99
CA CYS A 56 -4.05 11.55 -19.55
C CYS A 56 -4.73 12.91 -19.33
N PRO A 57 -4.05 13.92 -18.75
CA PRO A 57 -4.66 15.20 -18.39
C PRO A 57 -5.12 16.03 -19.60
N ILE A 58 -4.58 15.76 -20.79
CA ILE A 58 -4.90 16.52 -22.02
C ILE A 58 -6.01 15.82 -22.82
N THR A 59 -5.89 14.51 -23.03
CA THR A 59 -6.76 13.75 -23.94
C THR A 59 -7.87 12.98 -23.23
N GLY A 60 -7.76 12.77 -21.91
CA GLY A 60 -8.67 11.92 -21.14
C GLY A 60 -8.60 10.43 -21.49
N GLN A 61 -7.61 10.01 -22.27
CA GLN A 61 -7.41 8.60 -22.61
C GLN A 61 -6.77 7.84 -21.44
N PRO A 62 -7.10 6.55 -21.24
CA PRO A 62 -6.50 5.74 -20.21
C PRO A 62 -5.06 5.34 -20.57
N ASP A 63 -4.14 5.62 -19.65
CA ASP A 63 -2.75 5.19 -19.69
C ASP A 63 -2.56 3.96 -18.80
N PHE A 64 -1.64 3.08 -19.20
CA PHE A 64 -1.29 1.88 -18.46
C PHE A 64 0.22 1.86 -18.23
N ALA A 65 0.65 1.56 -17.01
CA ALA A 65 2.06 1.44 -16.67
C ALA A 65 2.28 0.37 -15.60
N THR A 66 3.52 -0.11 -15.52
CA THR A 66 3.98 -0.92 -14.39
C THR A 66 4.80 -0.04 -13.46
N ILE A 67 4.35 0.13 -12.22
CA ILE A 67 5.07 0.88 -11.20
C ILE A 67 5.89 -0.09 -10.36
N THR A 68 7.17 0.22 -10.15
CA THR A 68 8.02 -0.48 -9.19
C THR A 68 8.42 0.48 -8.09
N ILE A 69 8.00 0.20 -6.85
CA ILE A 69 8.35 0.99 -5.67
C ILE A 69 9.27 0.14 -4.80
N SER A 70 10.50 0.62 -4.59
CA SER A 70 11.48 -0.01 -3.69
C SER A 70 11.84 0.97 -2.59
N TYR A 71 11.70 0.56 -1.33
CA TYR A 71 12.05 1.40 -0.18
C TYR A 71 12.64 0.56 0.96
N VAL A 72 13.40 1.23 1.84
CA VAL A 72 13.88 0.66 3.09
C VAL A 72 12.98 1.20 4.21
N PRO A 73 12.22 0.33 4.90
CA PRO A 73 11.34 0.77 5.98
C PRO A 73 12.14 1.09 7.24
N ASP A 74 11.85 2.24 7.84
CA ASP A 74 12.30 2.58 9.19
C ASP A 74 11.24 2.07 10.20
N ILE A 75 10.56 2.97 10.92
CA ILE A 75 9.59 2.60 11.96
C ILE A 75 8.28 2.01 11.38
N ARG A 76 7.86 2.48 10.19
CA ARG A 76 6.56 2.14 9.59
C ARG A 76 6.71 1.51 8.20
N MET A 77 5.77 0.63 7.89
CA MET A 77 5.63 0.00 6.59
C MET A 77 4.22 0.24 6.05
N VAL A 78 4.11 0.44 4.74
CA VAL A 78 2.81 0.55 4.07
C VAL A 78 2.15 -0.82 3.97
N GLU A 79 0.84 -0.87 4.19
CA GLU A 79 0.05 -2.06 4.01
C GLU A 79 -0.22 -2.32 2.52
N SER A 80 -0.22 -3.58 2.11
CA SER A 80 -0.25 -3.98 0.69
C SER A 80 -1.58 -3.75 -0.02
N LYS A 81 -2.71 -3.71 0.71
CA LYS A 81 -4.04 -3.52 0.15
C LYS A 81 -4.42 -2.04 0.07
N SER A 82 -3.90 -1.22 0.97
CA SER A 82 -4.18 0.22 1.04
C SER A 82 -3.68 1.01 -0.16
#